data_AF-A0A2V6BRY5-F1
#
_entry.id   AF-A0A2V6BRY5-F1
#
_cell.length_a   1.000
_cell.length_b   1.000
_cell.length_c   1.000
_cell.angle_alpha   90.00
_cell.angle_beta   90.00
_cell.angle_gamma   90.00
#
_symmetry.space_group_name_H-M   'P 1'
#
loop_
_entity.id
_entity.type
_entity.pdbx_description
1 polymer ?
#
loop_
_entity_poly.entity_id
_entity_poly.type
_entity_poly.pdbx_seq_one_letter_code
_entity_poly.pdbx_strand_id
1 'polypeptide(L)'
;MKDEAKAKLALASGWLIAFSLRFFTFMSRFVLIFVAAALLLPSLALAKRVAPAEVKPVVHQGVRYIAPNDDGHRAYIEARDVQTNKKLWDLTIFVNRIDPKLEEDVQWVFIKALRVQDGTLIVTPERGKTYRVDLKTRAVT
;
A
#
# COMPACT_ATOMS: atom_id res chain seq x y z
N MET A 1 68.88 39.84 -8.94
CA MET A 1 68.73 38.65 -8.06
C MET A 1 67.44 38.68 -7.23
N LYS A 2 67.01 39.83 -6.68
CA LYS A 2 65.78 39.93 -5.85
C LYS A 2 64.47 39.81 -6.65
N ASP A 3 64.47 40.25 -7.91
CA ASP A 3 63.26 40.25 -8.75
C ASP A 3 62.94 38.87 -9.34
N GLU A 4 63.95 38.04 -9.56
CA GLU A 4 63.78 36.67 -10.04
C GLU A 4 63.16 35.76 -8.96
N ALA A 5 63.52 35.98 -7.69
CA ALA A 5 62.92 35.27 -6.56
C ALA A 5 61.45 35.63 -6.36
N LYS A 6 61.07 36.90 -6.55
CA LYS A 6 59.67 37.35 -6.49
C LYS A 6 58.83 36.78 -7.64
N ALA A 7 59.39 36.73 -8.86
CA ALA A 7 58.72 36.15 -10.01
C ALA A 7 58.46 34.64 -9.85
N LYS A 8 59.44 33.89 -9.31
CA LYS A 8 59.28 32.45 -9.05
C LYS A 8 58.28 32.16 -7.93
N LEU A 9 58.21 33.00 -6.90
CA LEU A 9 57.22 32.88 -5.82
C LEU A 9 55.79 33.17 -6.30
N ALA A 10 55.61 34.17 -7.17
CA ALA A 10 54.32 34.50 -7.77
C ALA A 10 53.79 33.37 -8.67
N LEU A 11 54.64 32.78 -9.51
CA LEU A 11 54.27 31.64 -10.37
C LEU A 11 53.92 30.38 -9.56
N ALA A 12 54.67 30.08 -8.50
CA ALA A 12 54.38 28.93 -7.61
C ALA A 12 53.05 29.10 -6.87
N SER A 13 52.73 30.33 -6.42
CA SER A 13 51.46 30.62 -5.74
C SER A 13 50.24 30.52 -6.67
N GLY A 14 50.36 30.91 -7.94
CA GLY A 14 49.28 30.80 -8.93
C GLY A 14 48.89 29.35 -9.25
N TRP A 15 49.86 28.43 -9.30
CA TRP A 15 49.61 27.00 -9.53
C TRP A 15 48.92 26.31 -8.35
N LEU A 16 49.31 26.65 -7.10
CA LEU A 16 48.69 26.10 -5.90
C LEU A 16 47.23 26.55 -5.71
N ILE A 17 46.91 27.81 -6.06
CA ILE A 17 45.55 28.35 -6.00
C ILE A 17 44.66 27.76 -7.09
N ALA A 18 45.16 27.61 -8.32
CA ALA A 18 44.41 26.98 -9.42
C ALA A 18 44.16 25.47 -9.18
N PHE A 19 45.09 24.77 -8.52
CA PHE A 19 44.94 23.37 -8.14
C PHE A 19 43.91 23.18 -7.02
N SER A 20 43.90 24.05 -6.00
CA SER A 20 42.93 23.97 -4.90
C SER A 20 41.50 24.31 -5.35
N LEU A 21 41.31 25.26 -6.26
CA LEU A 21 39.99 25.61 -6.81
C LEU A 21 39.39 24.49 -7.67
N ARG A 22 40.22 23.76 -8.42
CA ARG A 22 39.82 22.61 -9.25
C ARG A 22 39.51 21.36 -8.40
N PHE A 23 40.25 21.14 -7.32
CA PHE A 23 39.95 20.08 -6.34
C PHE A 23 38.66 20.36 -5.57
N PHE A 24 38.42 21.62 -5.20
CA PHE A 24 37.21 22.04 -4.48
C PHE A 24 35.95 21.94 -5.35
N THR A 25 36.01 22.35 -6.62
CA THR A 25 34.91 22.20 -7.57
C THR A 25 34.66 20.75 -7.99
N PHE A 26 35.70 19.91 -8.07
CA PHE A 26 35.57 18.47 -8.28
C PHE A 26 34.86 17.80 -7.10
N MET A 27 35.33 18.06 -5.87
CA MET A 27 34.76 17.50 -4.64
C MET A 27 33.33 17.99 -4.36
N SER A 28 33.02 19.26 -4.67
CA SER A 28 31.66 19.82 -4.54
C SER A 28 30.64 19.14 -5.45
N ARG A 29 31.03 18.72 -6.66
CA ARG A 29 30.15 17.99 -7.58
C ARG A 29 29.82 16.58 -7.10
N PHE A 30 30.79 15.87 -6.53
CA PHE A 30 30.52 14.55 -5.93
C PHE A 30 29.63 14.65 -4.71
N VAL A 31 29.84 15.65 -3.85
CA VAL A 31 28.96 15.90 -2.68
C VAL A 31 27.53 16.18 -3.14
N LEU A 32 27.33 17.02 -4.16
CA LEU A 32 25.99 17.32 -4.69
C LEU A 32 25.32 16.09 -5.32
N ILE A 33 26.07 15.25 -6.06
CA ILE A 33 25.54 13.99 -6.62
C ILE A 33 25.19 13.02 -5.49
N PHE A 34 26.02 12.92 -4.45
CA PHE A 34 25.78 12.03 -3.31
C PHE A 34 24.56 12.48 -2.50
N VAL A 35 24.40 13.79 -2.28
CA VAL A 35 23.23 14.38 -1.62
C VAL A 35 21.97 14.17 -2.48
N ALA A 36 22.04 14.42 -3.79
CA ALA A 36 20.91 14.18 -4.70
C ALA A 36 20.51 12.69 -4.74
N ALA A 37 21.48 11.78 -4.81
CA ALA A 37 21.24 10.35 -4.75
C ALA A 37 20.62 9.93 -3.41
N ALA A 38 21.14 10.44 -2.28
CA ALA A 38 20.60 10.15 -0.95
C ALA A 38 19.16 10.68 -0.75
N LEU A 39 18.84 11.83 -1.33
CA LEU A 39 17.48 12.41 -1.33
C LEU A 39 16.49 11.63 -2.21
N LEU A 40 16.98 10.81 -3.15
CA LEU A 40 16.16 9.93 -4.01
C LEU A 40 15.96 8.51 -3.43
N LEU A 41 16.63 8.15 -2.33
CA LEU A 41 16.48 6.84 -1.67
C LEU A 41 15.18 6.57 -0.88
N PRO A 42 14.36 7.55 -0.42
CA PRO A 42 13.29 7.23 0.54
C PRO A 42 12.02 6.59 -0.04
N SER A 43 12.00 6.11 -1.29
CA SER A 43 10.78 5.54 -1.92
C SER A 43 10.63 4.02 -1.81
N LEU A 44 11.53 3.30 -1.11
CA LEU A 44 11.47 1.83 -0.98
C LEU A 44 10.94 1.35 0.38
N ALA A 45 10.18 2.18 1.09
CA ALA A 45 9.44 1.71 2.25
C ALA A 45 8.25 0.85 1.78
N LEU A 46 8.43 -0.47 1.72
CA LEU A 46 7.34 -1.43 1.60
C LEU A 46 6.46 -1.31 2.85
N ALA A 47 5.38 -0.54 2.75
CA ALA A 47 4.40 -0.42 3.81
C ALA A 47 3.70 -1.77 3.99
N LYS A 48 3.97 -2.46 5.11
CA LYS A 48 3.26 -3.67 5.51
C LYS A 48 1.76 -3.39 5.55
N ARG A 49 0.96 -4.29 4.97
CA ARG A 49 -0.49 -4.14 4.96
C ARG A 49 -1.06 -4.21 6.38
N VAL A 50 -1.99 -3.31 6.70
CA VAL A 50 -2.79 -3.36 7.93
C VAL A 50 -3.84 -4.48 7.79
N ALA A 51 -4.03 -5.26 8.84
CA ALA A 51 -5.06 -6.29 8.87
C ALA A 51 -6.46 -5.69 8.56
N PRO A 52 -7.33 -6.42 7.83
CA PRO A 52 -8.67 -5.93 7.54
C PRO A 52 -9.46 -5.72 8.83
N ALA A 53 -10.24 -4.64 8.87
CA ALA A 53 -11.09 -4.35 10.02
C ALA A 53 -12.19 -5.42 10.17
N GLU A 54 -12.58 -5.71 11.41
CA GLU A 54 -13.74 -6.55 11.69
C GLU A 54 -15.02 -5.88 11.17
N VAL A 55 -15.80 -6.60 10.38
CA VAL A 55 -17.05 -6.09 9.81
C VAL A 55 -18.19 -6.31 10.80
N LYS A 56 -18.86 -5.23 11.19
CA LYS A 56 -20.06 -5.32 12.05
C LYS A 56 -21.14 -6.17 11.36
N PRO A 57 -21.63 -7.25 12.00
CA PRO A 57 -22.72 -8.04 11.45
C PRO A 57 -24.00 -7.23 11.30
N VAL A 58 -24.82 -7.59 10.30
CA VAL A 58 -26.15 -6.99 10.11
C VAL A 58 -27.22 -8.03 10.42
N VAL A 59 -28.26 -7.64 11.14
CA VAL A 59 -29.40 -8.51 11.43
C VAL A 59 -30.61 -8.06 10.61
N HIS A 60 -31.26 -9.00 9.94
CA HIS A 60 -32.51 -8.78 9.23
C HIS A 60 -33.39 -10.03 9.30
N GLN A 61 -34.66 -9.87 9.67
CA GLN A 61 -35.65 -10.96 9.74
C GLN A 61 -35.17 -12.22 10.50
N GLY A 62 -34.51 -12.03 11.64
CA GLY A 62 -34.03 -13.14 12.48
C GLY A 62 -32.73 -13.81 11.99
N VAL A 63 -32.14 -13.31 10.90
CA VAL A 63 -30.86 -13.79 10.36
C VAL A 63 -29.77 -12.76 10.58
N ARG A 64 -28.62 -13.20 11.11
CA ARG A 64 -27.39 -12.43 11.24
C ARG A 64 -26.49 -12.73 10.06
N TYR A 65 -26.13 -11.69 9.32
CA TYR A 65 -25.20 -11.72 8.20
C TYR A 65 -23.83 -11.25 8.67
N ILE A 66 -22.82 -12.09 8.46
CA ILE A 66 -21.44 -11.88 8.89
C ILE A 66 -20.56 -11.92 7.64
N ALA A 67 -19.52 -11.09 7.57
CA ALA A 67 -18.48 -11.17 6.57
C ALA A 67 -17.17 -11.60 7.24
N PRO A 68 -16.78 -12.88 7.18
CA PRO A 68 -15.51 -13.34 7.73
C PRO A 68 -14.31 -12.77 6.95
N ASN A 69 -13.21 -12.56 7.66
CA ASN A 69 -11.89 -12.25 7.09
C ASN A 69 -11.01 -13.49 7.26
N ASP A 70 -11.10 -14.44 6.33
CA ASP A 70 -10.37 -15.72 6.37
C ASP A 70 -9.02 -15.66 5.65
N ASP A 71 -8.77 -16.54 4.67
CA ASP A 71 -7.49 -16.65 3.96
C ASP A 71 -7.32 -15.62 2.83
N GLY A 72 -8.34 -14.81 2.55
CA GLY A 72 -8.28 -13.75 1.55
C GLY A 72 -8.39 -14.23 0.10
N HIS A 73 -8.59 -15.52 -0.17
CA HIS A 73 -8.81 -16.00 -1.54
C HIS A 73 -10.22 -15.70 -2.05
N ARG A 74 -11.20 -15.62 -1.15
CA ARG A 74 -12.58 -15.22 -1.48
C ARG A 74 -13.17 -14.34 -0.39
N ALA A 75 -14.11 -13.49 -0.80
CA ALA A 75 -14.96 -12.77 0.13
C ALA A 75 -16.37 -13.35 0.08
N TYR A 76 -16.93 -13.67 1.25
CA TYR A 76 -18.21 -14.35 1.36
C TYR A 76 -19.01 -13.85 2.57
N ILE A 77 -20.31 -14.13 2.55
CA ILE A 77 -21.22 -13.85 3.65
C ILE A 77 -21.62 -15.17 4.30
N GLU A 78 -21.61 -15.22 5.62
CA GLU A 78 -22.32 -16.24 6.39
C GLU A 78 -23.66 -15.70 6.87
N ALA A 79 -24.73 -16.47 6.66
CA ALA A 79 -26.01 -16.25 7.29
C ALA A 79 -26.17 -17.21 8.46
N ARG A 80 -26.47 -16.68 9.65
CA ARG A 80 -26.69 -17.45 10.86
C ARG A 80 -28.03 -17.11 11.49
N ASP A 81 -28.68 -18.10 12.05
CA ASP A 81 -29.88 -17.88 12.87
C ASP A 81 -29.50 -17.09 14.14
N VAL A 82 -30.24 -16.02 14.45
CA VAL A 82 -29.90 -15.12 15.56
C VAL A 82 -30.07 -15.79 16.92
N GLN A 83 -31.02 -16.73 17.06
CA GLN A 83 -31.33 -17.35 18.35
C GLN A 83 -30.37 -18.49 18.68
N THR A 84 -30.09 -19.34 17.70
CA THR A 84 -29.33 -20.58 17.85
C THR A 84 -27.86 -20.45 17.43
N ASN A 85 -27.50 -19.35 16.75
CA ASN A 85 -26.19 -19.14 16.12
C ASN A 85 -25.81 -20.20 15.07
N LYS A 86 -26.76 -21.04 14.65
CA LYS A 86 -26.54 -22.07 13.63
C LYS A 86 -26.32 -21.42 12.28
N LYS A 87 -25.29 -21.85 11.55
CA LYS A 87 -25.09 -21.44 10.16
C LYS A 87 -26.24 -21.97 9.30
N LEU A 88 -26.92 -21.05 8.62
CA LEU A 88 -28.00 -21.34 7.67
C LEU A 88 -27.44 -21.58 6.27
N TRP A 89 -26.52 -20.72 5.84
CA TRP A 89 -25.81 -20.82 4.56
C TRP A 89 -24.58 -19.91 4.54
N ASP A 90 -23.73 -20.10 3.54
CA ASP A 90 -22.73 -19.12 3.12
C ASP A 90 -22.83 -18.84 1.61
N LEU A 91 -22.33 -17.69 1.18
CA LEU A 91 -22.39 -17.23 -0.20
C LEU A 91 -21.14 -16.45 -0.57
N THR A 92 -20.38 -16.95 -1.55
CA THR A 92 -19.26 -16.21 -2.16
C THR A 92 -19.78 -14.98 -2.90
N ILE A 93 -19.23 -13.81 -2.60
CA ILE A 93 -19.54 -12.55 -3.28
C ILE A 93 -18.56 -12.30 -4.40
N PHE A 94 -17.26 -12.51 -4.15
CA PHE A 94 -16.21 -12.45 -5.17
C PHE A 94 -15.00 -13.28 -4.75
N VAL A 95 -14.16 -13.59 -5.73
CA VAL A 95 -12.86 -14.24 -5.55
C VAL A 95 -11.75 -13.25 -5.86
N ASN A 96 -10.70 -13.26 -5.07
CA ASN A 96 -9.50 -12.48 -5.35
C ASN A 96 -8.65 -13.24 -6.36
N ARG A 97 -8.45 -12.65 -7.55
CA ARG A 97 -7.56 -13.23 -8.56
C ARG A 97 -6.13 -12.83 -8.21
N ILE A 98 -5.36 -13.80 -7.72
CA ILE A 98 -3.99 -13.60 -7.27
C ILE A 98 -3.03 -13.86 -8.44
N ASP A 99 -2.14 -12.92 -8.71
CA ASP A 99 -0.96 -13.16 -9.54
C ASP A 99 0.09 -13.88 -8.68
N PRO A 100 0.48 -15.13 -9.01
CA PRO A 100 1.47 -15.87 -8.23
C PRO A 100 2.89 -15.28 -8.31
N LYS A 101 3.13 -14.29 -9.19
CA LYS A 101 4.42 -13.59 -9.30
C LYS A 101 4.55 -12.40 -8.35
N LEU A 102 3.46 -12.01 -7.68
CA LEU A 102 3.42 -10.90 -6.74
C LEU A 102 3.19 -11.43 -5.32
N GLU A 103 3.55 -10.62 -4.33
CA GLU A 103 3.24 -10.92 -2.93
C GLU A 103 1.72 -11.09 -2.77
N GLU A 104 1.29 -12.12 -2.04
CA GLU A 104 -0.10 -12.56 -2.05
C GLU A 104 -1.00 -11.65 -1.20
N ASP A 105 -0.58 -11.36 0.02
CA ASP A 105 -1.40 -10.64 1.00
C ASP A 105 -1.63 -9.17 0.65
N VAL A 106 -0.77 -8.58 -0.18
CA VAL A 106 -0.98 -7.23 -0.74
C VAL A 106 -2.09 -7.21 -1.80
N GLN A 107 -2.47 -8.37 -2.35
CA GLN A 107 -3.49 -8.50 -3.38
C GLN A 107 -4.88 -8.81 -2.81
N TRP A 108 -5.01 -9.28 -1.56
CA TRP A 108 -6.32 -9.62 -1.00
C TRP A 108 -7.25 -8.40 -0.94
N VAL A 109 -8.53 -8.59 -1.22
CA VAL A 109 -9.58 -7.59 -1.00
C VAL A 109 -10.64 -8.22 -0.11
N PHE A 110 -10.94 -7.57 1.01
CA PHE A 110 -11.95 -8.03 1.95
C PHE A 110 -13.25 -7.23 1.82
N ILE A 111 -14.31 -7.72 2.45
CA ILE A 111 -15.52 -6.93 2.69
C ILE A 111 -15.22 -5.97 3.84
N LYS A 112 -15.60 -4.69 3.70
CA LYS A 112 -15.42 -3.69 4.78
C LYS A 112 -16.72 -3.28 5.45
N ALA A 113 -17.85 -3.45 4.78
CA ALA A 113 -19.14 -3.04 5.32
C ALA A 113 -20.30 -3.84 4.75
N LEU A 114 -21.31 -4.03 5.59
CA LEU A 114 -22.60 -4.62 5.28
C LEU A 114 -23.70 -3.63 5.65
N ARG A 115 -24.75 -3.55 4.83
CA ARG A 115 -26.00 -2.88 5.19
C ARG A 115 -27.16 -3.54 4.47
N VAL A 116 -28.34 -3.56 5.08
CA VAL A 116 -29.56 -4.00 4.39
C VAL A 116 -30.33 -2.78 3.91
N GLN A 117 -30.80 -2.85 2.67
CA GLN A 117 -31.65 -1.83 2.06
C GLN A 117 -32.72 -2.56 1.21
N ASP A 118 -33.99 -2.34 1.52
CA ASP A 118 -35.14 -2.88 0.76
C ASP A 118 -35.07 -4.40 0.52
N GLY A 119 -34.69 -5.18 1.55
CA GLY A 119 -34.55 -6.64 1.46
C GLY A 119 -33.32 -7.13 0.68
N THR A 120 -32.47 -6.20 0.23
CA THR A 120 -31.17 -6.49 -0.40
C THR A 120 -30.05 -6.26 0.61
N LEU A 121 -29.12 -7.21 0.73
CA LEU A 121 -27.88 -7.00 1.46
C LEU A 121 -26.86 -6.34 0.54
N ILE A 122 -26.46 -5.12 0.90
CA ILE A 122 -25.44 -4.34 0.22
C ILE A 122 -24.09 -4.67 0.84
N VAL A 123 -23.17 -5.16 0.02
CA VAL A 123 -21.84 -5.62 0.41
C VAL A 123 -20.80 -4.70 -0.19
N THR A 124 -20.07 -3.98 0.67
CA THR A 124 -19.05 -3.03 0.23
C THR A 124 -17.66 -3.63 0.44
N PRO A 125 -16.87 -3.87 -0.61
CA PRO A 125 -15.49 -4.29 -0.47
C PRO A 125 -14.57 -3.13 -0.09
N GLU A 126 -13.35 -3.45 0.37
CA GLU A 126 -12.29 -2.46 0.57
C GLU A 126 -11.99 -1.68 -0.71
N ARG A 127 -12.00 -2.38 -1.85
CA ARG A 127 -11.71 -1.86 -3.19
C ARG A 127 -12.69 -2.43 -4.22
N GLY A 128 -13.03 -1.66 -5.24
CA GLY A 128 -13.89 -2.10 -6.35
C GLY A 128 -15.36 -1.72 -6.19
N LYS A 129 -16.24 -2.41 -6.90
CA LYS A 129 -17.68 -2.13 -6.92
C LYS A 129 -18.38 -2.69 -5.68
N THR A 130 -19.47 -2.04 -5.29
CA THR A 130 -20.39 -2.59 -4.29
C THR A 130 -21.24 -3.68 -4.92
N TYR A 131 -21.54 -4.74 -4.17
CA TYR A 131 -22.38 -5.85 -4.59
C TYR A 131 -23.74 -5.79 -3.90
N ARG A 132 -24.76 -6.28 -4.58
CA ARG A 132 -26.12 -6.42 -4.07
C ARG A 132 -26.48 -7.89 -4.03
N VAL A 133 -26.90 -8.35 -2.85
CA VAL A 133 -27.37 -9.73 -2.63
C VAL A 133 -28.86 -9.71 -2.35
N ASP A 134 -29.64 -10.34 -3.22
CA ASP A 134 -31.05 -10.60 -2.93
C ASP A 134 -31.13 -11.66 -1.83
N LEU A 135 -31.72 -11.33 -0.68
CA LEU A 135 -31.73 -12.23 0.48
C LEU A 135 -32.68 -13.43 0.34
N LYS A 136 -33.60 -13.41 -0.64
CA LYS A 136 -34.51 -14.52 -0.93
C LYS A 136 -33.88 -15.50 -1.92
N THR A 137 -33.36 -14.98 -3.03
CA THR A 137 -32.83 -15.78 -4.14
C THR A 137 -31.33 -16.06 -4.03
N ARG A 138 -30.62 -15.28 -3.21
CA ARG A 138 -29.15 -15.30 -3.06
C ARG A 138 -28.41 -14.91 -4.34
N ALA A 139 -29.09 -14.24 -5.27
CA ALA A 139 -28.47 -13.69 -6.46
C ALA A 139 -27.55 -12.52 -6.10
N VAL A 140 -26.37 -12.46 -6.72
CA VAL A 140 -25.37 -11.40 -6.53
C VAL A 140 -25.29 -10.55 -7.81
N THR A 141 -25.34 -9.22 -7.66
CA THR A 141 -25.21 -8.25 -8.77
C THR A 141 -24.20 -7.15 -8.47
#